data_AF-A0ABD5N3M9-F1
#
_entry.id   AF-A0ABD5N3M9-F1
#
_cell.length_a   1.000
_cell.length_b   1.000
_cell.length_c   1.000
_cell.angle_alpha   90.00
_cell.angle_beta   90.00
_cell.angle_gamma   90.00
#
_symmetry.space_group_name_H-M   'P 1'
#
loop_
_entity.id
_entity.type
_entity.pdbx_description
1 polymer ?
#
loop_
_entity_poly.entity_id
_entity_poly.type
_entity_poly.pdbx_seq_one_letter_code
_entity_poly.pdbx_strand_id
1 'polypeptide(L)' 'MKIILDTNALMIPGQFGVDIFAELEKLDYNRFIVPSRVIRELKILYKKGGNKVEASLALSLLDRCEVVDAKASVFF' A
#
# COMPACT_ATOMS: atom_id res chain seq x y z
N MET A 1 -12.84 8.81 -7.94
CA MET A 1 -13.19 7.37 -7.78
C MET A 1 -12.40 6.75 -6.63
N LYS A 2 -12.82 5.59 -6.09
CA LYS A 2 -12.11 4.86 -5.04
C LYS A 2 -11.26 3.74 -5.63
N ILE A 3 -10.09 3.48 -5.06
CA ILE A 3 -9.22 2.35 -5.43
C ILE A 3 -8.67 1.66 -4.18
N ILE A 4 -8.50 0.34 -4.25
CA ILE A 4 -7.87 -0.45 -3.19
C ILE A 4 -6.42 -0.74 -3.61
N LEU A 5 -5.47 -0.40 -2.75
CA LEU A 5 -4.03 -0.60 -2.99
C LEU A 5 -3.54 -1.81 -2.18
N ASP A 6 -2.74 -2.66 -2.84
CA ASP A 6 -2.08 -3.80 -2.21
C ASP A 6 -0.62 -3.46 -1.83
N THR A 7 0.06 -4.45 -1.24
CA THR A 7 1.47 -4.33 -0.83
C THR A 7 2.38 -3.94 -2.00
N ASN A 8 2.17 -4.54 -3.17
CA ASN A 8 3.03 -4.33 -4.34
C ASN A 8 2.87 -2.93 -4.90
N ALA A 9 1.62 -2.44 -5.06
CA ALA A 9 1.36 -1.08 -5.52
C ALA A 9 2.05 -0.04 -4.62
N LEU A 10 1.94 -0.20 -3.30
CA LEU A 10 2.57 0.72 -2.33
C LEU A 10 4.12 0.66 -2.34
N MET A 11 4.72 -0.43 -2.84
CA MET A 11 6.17 -0.55 -2.99
C MET A 11 6.72 0.07 -4.27
N ILE A 12 5.88 0.31 -5.28
CA ILE A 12 6.31 0.87 -6.58
C ILE A 12 7.13 2.17 -6.43
N PRO A 13 6.76 3.14 -5.57
CA PRO A 13 7.55 4.35 -5.39
C PRO A 13 8.99 4.08 -4.95
N GLY A 14 9.20 3.07 -4.10
CA GLY A 14 10.54 2.71 -3.62
C GLY A 14 11.33 1.89 -4.64
N GLN A 15 10.66 1.02 -5.39
CA GLN A 15 11.30 0.11 -6.35
C GLN A 15 11.63 0.78 -7.69
N PHE A 16 10.74 1.66 -8.16
CA PHE A 16 10.80 2.21 -9.52
C PHE A 16 10.89 3.74 -9.55
N GLY A 17 10.81 4.42 -8.41
CA GLY A 17 10.86 5.89 -8.35
C GLY A 17 9.63 6.57 -8.95
N VAL A 18 8.48 5.90 -8.99
CA VAL A 18 7.23 6.40 -9.56
C VAL A 18 6.27 6.87 -8.46
N ASP A 19 5.76 8.10 -8.57
CA ASP A 19 4.68 8.57 -7.69
C ASP A 19 3.34 8.00 -8.15
N ILE A 20 2.98 6.82 -7.62
CA ILE A 20 1.73 6.15 -7.98
C ILE A 20 0.49 6.97 -7.67
N PHE A 21 0.53 7.86 -6.67
CA PHE A 21 -0.64 8.64 -6.30
C PHE A 21 -0.90 9.72 -7.35
N ALA A 22 0.15 10.41 -7.81
CA ALA A 22 0.03 11.37 -8.90
C ALA A 22 -0.47 10.70 -10.20
N GLU A 23 -0.01 9.50 -10.51
CA GLU A 23 -0.50 8.76 -11.69
C GLU A 23 -1.97 8.31 -11.54
N LEU A 24 -2.38 7.88 -10.35
CA LEU A 24 -3.78 7.51 -10.07
C LEU A 24 -4.71 8.72 -10.08
N GLU A 25 -4.26 9.88 -9.61
CA GLU A 25 -5.01 11.13 -9.65
C GLU A 25 -5.29 11.59 -11.09
N LYS A 26 -4.34 11.40 -12.03
CA LYS A 26 -4.57 11.67 -13.47
C LYS A 26 -5.67 10.79 -14.07
N LEU A 27 -5.93 9.63 -13.46
CA LEU A 27 -6.98 8.69 -13.84
C LEU A 27 -8.27 8.91 -13.03
N ASP A 28 -8.41 10.06 -12.35
CA ASP A 28 -9.57 10.45 -11.53
C ASP A 28 -9.81 9.56 -10.29
N TYR A 29 -8.77 8.86 -9.80
CA TYR A 29 -8.79 8.22 -8.48
C TYR A 29 -8.29 9.19 -7.41
N ASN A 30 -9.12 9.46 -6.42
CA ASN A 30 -8.87 10.46 -5.38
C ASN A 30 -9.15 9.95 -3.96
N ARG A 31 -9.46 8.66 -3.82
CA ARG A 31 -9.61 7.99 -2.52
C ARG A 31 -8.87 6.65 -2.56
N PHE A 32 -7.81 6.56 -1.78
CA PHE A 32 -6.93 5.39 -1.70
C PHE A 32 -7.28 4.59 -0.47
N ILE A 33 -7.63 3.32 -0.66
CA ILE A 33 -8.04 2.42 0.43
C ILE A 33 -6.98 1.35 0.59
N VAL A 34 -6.56 1.08 1.82
CA VAL A 34 -5.59 0.02 2.13
C VAL A 34 -6.19 -0.94 3.16
N PRO A 35 -6.28 -2.24 2.86
CA PRO A 35 -6.67 -3.24 3.85
C PRO A 35 -5.67 -3.34 5.01
N SER A 36 -6.16 -3.53 6.23
CA SER A 36 -5.33 -3.71 7.44
C SER A 36 -4.28 -4.83 7.30
N ARG A 37 -4.56 -5.84 6.47
CA ARG A 37 -3.63 -6.93 6.14
C ARG A 37 -2.38 -6.45 5.38
N VAL A 38 -2.52 -5.51 4.46
CA VAL A 38 -1.40 -4.96 3.67
C VAL A 38 -0.36 -4.31 4.59
N ILE A 39 -0.83 -3.60 5.63
CA ILE A 39 0.05 -2.99 6.63
C ILE A 39 0.88 -4.05 7.37
N ARG A 40 0.29 -5.22 7.68
CA ARG A 40 1.01 -6.33 8.31
C ARG A 40 2.09 -6.90 7.38
N GLU A 41 1.76 -7.08 6.10
CA GLU A 41 2.70 -7.58 5.09
C GLU A 41 3.90 -6.62 4.92
N LEU A 42 3.65 -5.31 4.80
CA LEU A 42 4.70 -4.29 4.75
C LEU A 42 5.60 -4.29 5.99
N LYS A 43 5.04 -4.43 7.20
CA LYS A 43 5.82 -4.56 8.43
C LYS A 43 6.70 -5.82 8.45
N ILE A 44 6.22 -6.93 7.89
CA ILE A 44 7.00 -8.16 7.76
C ILE A 44 8.15 -7.96 6.77
N LEU A 45 7.88 -7.35 5.61
CA LEU A 45 8.91 -7.05 4.61
C LEU A 45 10.00 -6.13 5.16
N TYR A 46 9.61 -5.08 5.89
CA TYR A 46 10.54 -4.19 6.57
C TYR A 46 11.47 -4.95 7.54
N LYS A 47 10.93 -5.91 8.30
CA LYS A 47 11.71 -6.72 9.25
C LYS A 47 12.64 -7.73 8.57
N LYS A 48 12.27 -8.28 7.41
CA LYS A 48 13.07 -9.28 6.68
C LYS A 48 14.32 -8.70 5.99
N GLY A 49 14.42 -7.37 5.87
CA GLY A 49 15.65 -6.68 5.48
C GLY A 49 15.91 -6.54 3.97
N GLY A 50 15.41 -7.45 3.13
CA GLY A 50 15.64 -7.41 1.67
C GLY A 50 15.03 -6.21 0.94
N ASN A 51 13.87 -5.73 1.39
CA ASN A 51 13.15 -4.59 0.80
C ASN A 51 12.89 -3.51 1.86
N LYS A 52 13.87 -3.25 2.73
CA LYS A 52 13.66 -2.41 3.92
C LYS A 52 13.35 -0.97 3.55
N VAL A 53 14.02 -0.42 2.55
CA VAL A 53 13.85 0.98 2.12
C VAL A 53 12.48 1.15 1.48
N GLU A 54 12.11 0.25 0.58
CA GLU A 54 10.84 0.23 -0.15
C GLU A 54 9.68 0.01 0.80
N ALA A 55 9.80 -0.93 1.73
CA ALA A 55 8.79 -1.15 2.76
C ALA A 55 8.67 0.03 3.72
N SER A 56 9.78 0.71 4.05
CA SER A 56 9.75 1.91 4.89
C SER A 56 9.01 3.06 4.19
N LEU A 57 9.29 3.27 2.91
CA LEU A 57 8.60 4.29 2.11
C LEU A 57 7.12 3.94 1.93
N ALA A 58 6.81 2.69 1.61
CA ALA A 58 5.43 2.22 1.51
C ALA A 58 4.64 2.45 2.81
N LEU A 59 5.26 2.23 3.97
CA LEU A 59 4.64 2.50 5.28
C LEU A 59 4.37 3.99 5.52
N SER A 60 5.26 4.90 5.09
CA SER A 60 5.02 6.34 5.25
C SER A 60 3.95 6.88 4.29
N LEU A 61 3.72 6.20 3.17
CA LEU A 61 2.66 6.55 2.21
C LEU A 61 1.25 6.18 2.70
N LEU A 62 1.14 5.36 3.76
CA LEU A 62 -0.16 4.99 4.35
C LEU A 62 -0.90 6.20 4.94
N ASP A 63 -0.20 7.27 5.30
CA ASP A 63 -0.81 8.52 5.81
C ASP A 63 -1.74 9.18 4.77
N ARG A 64 -1.60 8.82 3.49
CA ARG A 64 -2.46 9.29 2.39
C ARG A 64 -3.66 8.36 2.13
N CYS A 65 -3.80 7.28 2.89
CA CYS A 65 -4.75 6.20 2.62
C CYS A 65 -5.79 6.04 3.73
N GLU A 66 -7.00 5.68 3.34
CA GLU A 66 -8.04 5.20 4.25
C GLU A 66 -7.79 3.72 4.57
N VAL A 67 -7.45 3.43 5.82
CA VAL A 67 -7.23 2.05 6.27
C VAL A 67 -8.55 1.40 6.64
N VAL A 68 -8.87 0.29 5.98
CA VAL A 68 -10.09 -0.49 6.25
C VAL A 68 -9.74 -1.85 6.83
N ASP A 69 -10.51 -2.29 7.83
CA ASP A 69 -10.33 -3.63 8.35
C ASP A 69 -10.98 -4.66 7.43
N ALA A 70 -10.15 -5.46 6.77
CA ALA A 70 -10.61 -6.54 5.93
C ALA A 70 -10.68 -7.82 6.77
N LYS A 71 -11.89 -8.21 7.18
CA LYS A 71 -12.12 -9.55 7.74
C LYS A 71 -11.91 -10.57 6.61
N ALA A 72 -11.00 -11.52 6.84
CA ALA A 72 -10.95 -12.69 5.98
C ALA A 72 -12.23 -13.49 6.22
N SER A 73 -13.11 -13.55 5.22
CA SER A 73 -14.18 -14.56 5.20
C SER A 73 -13.51 -15.91 4.98
N VAL A 74 -13.19 -16.60 6.08
CA VAL A 74 -12.80 -18.01 6.03
C VAL A 74 -14.08 -18.79 5.74
N PHE A 75 -14.27 -19.19 4.49
CA PHE A 75 -15.18 -20.28 4.18
C PHE A 75 -14.50 -21.56 4.71
N PHE A 76 -15.02 -22.09 5.81
CA PHE A 76 -14.69 -23.42 6.32
C PHE A 76 -15.47 -24.48 5.54
#